data_AF-A0A0B6Y849-F1
#
_entry.id   AF-A0A0B6Y849-F1
#
_cell.length_a   1.000
_cell.length_b   1.000
_cell.length_c   1.000
_cell.angle_alpha   90.00
_cell.angle_beta   90.00
_cell.angle_gamma   90.00
#
_symmetry.space_group_name_H-M   'P 1'
#
loop_
_entity.id
_entity.type
_entity.pdbx_description
1 polymer ?
#
loop_
_entity_poly.entity_id
_entity_poly.type
_entity_poly.pdbx_seq_one_letter_code
_entity_poly.pdbx_strand_id
1 'polypeptide(L)'
;MKFIDHKVTEYNNMISDLWDKLMGLELQLVDQLEEVIKDFERNMQELVGVFLENVQSYLTLAREQEGIHNEKMTEFATQAVEKAAKNELDDDLPEEIRILLVDKDTILNAVTSSHDVHLLKIDTKEDDILTRIKLWLKEMIDTIHQEEEISRNRKRVIEINHLIDYFREELDGLDISEAPEGNI
;
A
#
# COMPACT_ATOMS: atom_id res chain seq x y z
N MET A 1 47.78 -35.56 21.80
CA MET A 1 47.74 -35.98 20.38
C MET A 1 46.50 -36.82 20.08
N LYS A 2 46.52 -38.14 19.85
CA LYS A 2 45.35 -38.87 19.26
C LYS A 2 43.95 -38.62 19.85
N PHE A 3 43.81 -38.39 21.15
CA PHE A 3 42.51 -38.09 21.78
C PHE A 3 42.03 -36.65 21.49
N ILE A 4 42.96 -35.69 21.48
CA ILE A 4 42.68 -34.28 21.21
C ILE A 4 42.31 -34.12 19.73
N ASP A 5 43.12 -34.69 18.82
CA ASP A 5 42.84 -34.68 17.37
C ASP A 5 41.46 -35.29 17.05
N HIS A 6 41.11 -36.36 17.77
CA HIS A 6 39.79 -37.00 17.65
C HIS A 6 38.66 -36.08 18.11
N LYS A 7 38.84 -35.36 19.23
CA LYS A 7 37.84 -34.39 19.73
C LYS A 7 37.71 -33.17 18.86
N VAL A 8 38.80 -32.63 18.33
CA VAL A 8 38.78 -31.54 17.33
C VAL A 8 38.00 -31.96 16.09
N THR A 9 38.21 -33.19 15.61
CA THR A 9 37.45 -33.74 14.48
C THR A 9 35.96 -33.87 14.81
N GLU A 10 35.62 -34.37 16.00
CA GLU A 10 34.23 -34.49 16.46
C GLU A 10 33.52 -33.12 16.50
N TYR A 11 34.16 -32.10 17.09
CA TYR A 11 33.59 -30.75 17.13
C TYR A 11 33.46 -30.11 15.76
N ASN A 12 34.43 -30.30 14.85
CA ASN A 12 34.33 -29.83 13.47
C ASN A 12 33.11 -30.43 12.73
N ASN A 13 32.85 -31.72 12.93
CA ASN A 13 31.65 -32.36 12.39
C ASN A 13 30.38 -31.78 12.99
N MET A 14 30.34 -31.57 14.32
CA MET A 14 29.19 -30.96 14.99
C MET A 14 28.91 -29.53 14.51
N ILE A 15 29.95 -28.73 14.27
CA ILE A 15 29.83 -27.37 13.73
C ILE A 15 29.27 -27.41 12.30
N SER A 16 29.75 -28.35 11.47
CA SER A 16 29.26 -28.53 10.10
C SER A 16 27.79 -28.97 10.09
N ASP A 17 27.42 -29.95 10.92
CA ASP A 17 26.04 -30.41 11.10
C ASP A 17 25.13 -29.28 11.61
N LEU A 18 25.64 -28.39 12.47
CA LEU A 18 24.89 -27.24 12.96
C LEU A 18 24.62 -26.24 11.82
N TRP A 19 25.62 -25.93 10.99
CA TRP A 19 25.45 -25.06 9.82
C TRP A 19 24.41 -25.64 8.86
N ASP A 20 24.52 -26.93 8.52
CA ASP A 20 23.59 -27.62 7.61
C ASP A 20 22.15 -27.54 8.14
N LYS A 21 21.95 -27.78 9.44
CA LYS A 21 20.62 -27.70 10.07
C LYS A 21 20.08 -26.28 10.06
N LEU A 22 20.88 -25.29 10.44
CA LEU A 22 20.43 -23.90 10.50
C LEU A 22 20.10 -23.36 9.11
N MET A 23 20.94 -23.64 8.11
CA MET A 23 20.68 -23.27 6.72
C MET A 23 19.45 -23.99 6.15
N GLY A 24 19.30 -25.29 6.44
CA GLY A 24 18.13 -26.06 6.03
C GLY A 24 16.83 -25.52 6.63
N LEU A 25 16.82 -25.17 7.91
CA LEU A 25 15.68 -24.53 8.57
C LEU A 25 15.37 -23.15 7.99
N GLU A 26 16.39 -22.35 7.69
CA GLU A 26 16.17 -21.04 7.05
C GLU A 26 15.58 -21.18 5.65
N LEU A 27 16.05 -22.15 4.85
CA LEU A 27 15.47 -22.43 3.53
C LEU A 27 14.00 -22.83 3.63
N GLN A 28 13.66 -23.75 4.53
CA GLN A 28 12.28 -24.16 4.78
C GLN A 28 11.40 -22.97 5.20
N LEU A 29 11.94 -22.09 6.03
CA LEU A 29 11.23 -20.92 6.51
C LEU A 29 11.01 -19.88 5.39
N VAL A 30 11.94 -19.75 4.44
CA VAL A 30 11.75 -18.92 3.24
C VAL A 30 10.62 -19.47 2.39
N ASP A 31 10.62 -20.77 2.09
CA ASP A 31 9.58 -21.41 1.28
C ASP A 31 8.18 -21.20 1.91
N GLN A 32 8.08 -21.38 3.23
CA GLN A 32 6.84 -21.17 3.97
C GLN A 32 6.38 -19.71 3.96
N LEU A 33 7.32 -18.77 4.10
CA LEU A 33 6.98 -17.35 4.01
C LEU A 33 6.51 -16.98 2.60
N GLU A 34 7.16 -17.47 1.56
CA GLU A 34 6.79 -17.17 0.18
C GLU A 34 5.34 -17.60 -0.10
N GLU A 35 4.92 -18.77 0.39
CA GLU A 35 3.54 -19.23 0.29
C GLU A 35 2.55 -18.32 1.05
N VAL A 36 2.86 -17.99 2.31
CA VAL A 36 2.00 -17.13 3.14
C VAL A 36 1.90 -15.71 2.58
N ILE A 37 3.00 -15.14 2.08
CA ILE A 37 3.03 -13.80 1.48
C ILE A 37 2.18 -13.79 0.20
N LYS A 38 2.28 -14.83 -0.65
CA LYS A 38 1.45 -14.94 -1.86
C LYS A 38 -0.05 -15.01 -1.54
N ASP A 39 -0.43 -15.80 -0.53
CA ASP A 39 -1.82 -15.88 -0.09
C ASP A 39 -2.30 -14.53 0.48
N PHE A 40 -1.47 -13.87 1.27
CA PHE A 40 -1.75 -12.52 1.78
C PHE A 40 -1.94 -11.51 0.65
N GLU A 41 -1.04 -11.49 -0.33
CA GLU A 41 -1.11 -10.61 -1.50
C GLU A 41 -2.42 -10.80 -2.26
N ARG A 42 -2.78 -12.05 -2.57
CA ARG A 42 -4.03 -12.39 -3.25
C ARG A 42 -5.24 -11.88 -2.46
N ASN A 43 -5.29 -12.14 -1.17
CA ASN A 43 -6.41 -11.74 -0.31
C ASN A 43 -6.52 -10.21 -0.22
N MET A 44 -5.40 -9.50 -0.15
CA MET A 44 -5.38 -8.04 -0.12
C MET A 44 -5.80 -7.43 -1.46
N GLN A 45 -5.37 -8.01 -2.58
CA GLN A 45 -5.81 -7.61 -3.92
C GLN A 45 -7.33 -7.78 -4.08
N GLU A 46 -7.89 -8.90 -3.61
CA GLU A 46 -9.33 -9.14 -3.62
C GLU A 46 -10.08 -8.11 -2.76
N LEU A 47 -9.63 -7.87 -1.53
CA LEU A 47 -10.25 -6.90 -0.63
C LEU A 47 -10.24 -5.48 -1.20
N VAL A 48 -9.10 -5.06 -1.78
CA VAL A 48 -8.99 -3.77 -2.46
C VAL A 48 -9.87 -3.73 -3.70
N GLY A 49 -9.97 -4.83 -4.46
CA GLY A 49 -10.88 -4.96 -5.59
C GLY A 49 -12.34 -4.69 -5.20
N VAL A 50 -12.83 -5.39 -4.17
CA VAL A 50 -14.19 -5.20 -3.64
C VAL A 50 -14.40 -3.77 -3.10
N PHE A 51 -13.40 -3.21 -2.42
CA PHE A 51 -13.47 -1.81 -1.98
C PHE A 51 -13.63 -0.84 -3.17
N LEU A 52 -12.85 -1.04 -4.23
CA LEU A 52 -12.91 -0.22 -5.44
C LEU A 52 -14.27 -0.30 -6.13
N GLU A 53 -14.80 -1.51 -6.34
CA GLU A 53 -16.13 -1.72 -6.92
C GLU A 53 -17.22 -0.98 -6.14
N ASN A 54 -17.17 -1.03 -4.81
CA ASN A 54 -18.10 -0.31 -3.95
C ASN A 54 -17.96 1.21 -4.10
N VAL A 55 -16.73 1.74 -4.08
CA VAL A 55 -16.47 3.18 -4.27
C VAL A 55 -17.02 3.66 -5.61
N GLN A 56 -16.74 2.95 -6.69
CA GLN A 56 -17.23 3.30 -8.03
C GLN A 56 -18.76 3.25 -8.12
N SER A 57 -19.38 2.27 -7.45
CA SER A 57 -20.83 2.17 -7.35
C SER A 57 -21.43 3.39 -6.65
N TYR A 58 -20.85 3.82 -5.52
CA TYR A 58 -21.30 5.03 -4.81
C TYR A 58 -21.10 6.31 -5.61
N LEU A 59 -20.00 6.42 -6.36
CA LEU A 59 -19.72 7.60 -7.18
C LEU A 59 -20.62 7.67 -8.42
N THR A 60 -21.01 6.52 -8.96
CA THR A 60 -22.06 6.44 -9.99
C THR A 60 -23.37 7.01 -9.45
N LEU A 61 -23.81 6.58 -8.26
CA LEU A 61 -24.99 7.15 -7.61
C LEU A 61 -24.85 8.65 -7.35
N ALA A 62 -23.66 9.13 -6.98
CA ALA A 62 -23.42 10.56 -6.78
C ALA A 62 -23.60 11.37 -8.08
N ARG A 63 -23.10 10.86 -9.22
CA ARG A 63 -23.32 11.49 -10.55
C ARG A 63 -24.79 11.50 -10.93
N GLU A 64 -25.53 10.43 -10.66
CA GLU A 64 -26.97 10.38 -10.91
C GLU A 64 -27.73 11.42 -10.07
N GLN A 65 -27.41 11.55 -8.78
CA GLN A 65 -28.02 12.56 -7.92
C GLN A 65 -27.67 13.99 -8.35
N GLU A 66 -26.44 14.22 -8.79
CA GLU A 66 -26.02 15.50 -9.37
C GLU A 66 -26.78 15.81 -10.67
N GLY A 67 -27.04 14.80 -11.52
CA GLY A 67 -27.91 14.94 -12.69
C GLY A 67 -29.33 15.38 -12.31
N ILE A 68 -29.95 14.70 -11.33
CA ILE A 68 -31.28 15.07 -10.81
C ILE A 68 -31.28 16.48 -10.21
N HIS A 69 -30.20 16.86 -9.50
CA HIS A 69 -30.04 18.19 -8.96
C HIS A 69 -30.01 19.25 -10.07
N ASN A 70 -29.21 19.03 -11.11
CA ASN A 70 -29.10 19.92 -12.26
C ASN A 70 -30.43 20.08 -13.02
N GLU A 71 -31.19 19.00 -13.22
CA GLU A 71 -32.53 19.05 -13.82
C GLU A 71 -33.46 19.97 -13.03
N LYS A 72 -33.54 19.77 -11.71
CA LYS A 72 -34.37 20.61 -10.82
C LYS A 72 -33.91 22.05 -10.80
N MET A 73 -32.60 22.30 -10.73
CA MET A 73 -32.05 23.66 -10.75
C MET A 73 -32.35 24.38 -12.06
N THR A 74 -32.29 23.67 -13.20
CA THR A 74 -32.65 24.19 -14.52
C THR A 74 -34.13 24.56 -14.59
N GLU A 75 -35.01 23.71 -14.04
CA GLU A 75 -36.45 24.00 -13.95
C GLU A 75 -36.71 25.23 -13.09
N PHE A 76 -36.13 25.30 -11.89
CA PHE A 76 -36.27 26.45 -10.99
C PHE A 76 -35.73 27.75 -11.60
N ALA A 77 -34.57 27.70 -12.25
CA ALA A 77 -33.97 28.85 -12.93
C ALA A 77 -34.89 29.38 -14.04
N THR A 78 -35.47 28.48 -14.84
CA THR A 78 -36.42 28.84 -15.89
C THR A 78 -37.67 29.51 -15.30
N GLN A 79 -38.26 28.93 -14.26
CA GLN A 79 -39.42 29.52 -13.58
C GLN A 79 -39.10 30.88 -12.94
N ALA A 80 -37.89 31.06 -12.40
CA ALA A 80 -37.46 32.32 -11.80
C ALA A 80 -37.35 33.44 -12.84
N VAL A 81 -36.78 33.17 -14.00
CA VAL A 81 -36.70 34.13 -15.12
C VAL A 81 -38.10 34.48 -15.65
N GLU A 82 -39.00 33.51 -15.75
CA GLU A 82 -40.38 33.77 -16.16
C GLU A 82 -41.12 34.70 -15.19
N LYS A 83 -40.91 34.52 -13.88
CA LYS A 83 -41.45 35.43 -12.86
C LYS A 83 -40.80 36.81 -12.91
N ALA A 84 -39.48 36.86 -13.14
CA ALA A 84 -38.74 38.12 -13.32
C ALA A 84 -39.34 38.94 -14.45
N ALA A 85 -39.57 38.32 -15.62
CA ALA A 85 -40.15 38.97 -16.79
C ALA A 85 -41.57 39.50 -16.57
N LYS A 86 -42.31 38.95 -15.60
CA LYS A 86 -43.65 39.40 -15.22
C LYS A 86 -43.66 40.41 -14.06
N ASN A 87 -42.49 40.82 -13.56
CA ASN A 87 -42.33 41.61 -12.34
C ASN A 87 -43.04 40.96 -11.12
N GLU A 88 -43.01 39.62 -11.05
CA GLU A 88 -43.58 38.83 -9.95
C GLU A 88 -42.53 38.45 -8.89
N LEU A 89 -41.32 39.02 -8.98
CA LEU A 89 -40.25 38.81 -7.99
C LEU A 89 -40.31 39.85 -6.87
N ASP A 90 -39.73 39.49 -5.73
CA ASP A 90 -39.61 40.36 -4.57
C ASP A 90 -38.72 41.58 -4.87
N ASP A 91 -39.20 42.76 -4.48
CA ASP A 91 -38.47 44.02 -4.60
C ASP A 91 -37.26 44.08 -3.65
N ASP A 92 -37.13 43.18 -2.68
CA ASP A 92 -35.98 43.07 -1.78
C ASP A 92 -34.93 42.03 -2.24
N LEU A 93 -35.05 41.49 -3.46
CA LEU A 93 -34.09 40.50 -3.99
C LEU A 93 -32.66 41.08 -4.07
N PRO A 94 -31.61 40.33 -3.68
CA PRO A 94 -30.23 40.79 -3.81
C PRO A 94 -29.86 41.11 -5.27
N GLU A 95 -29.02 42.14 -5.45
CA GLU A 95 -28.63 42.63 -6.77
C GLU A 95 -27.92 41.56 -7.61
N GLU A 96 -27.09 40.73 -6.97
CA GLU A 96 -26.38 39.64 -7.63
C GLU A 96 -27.34 38.61 -8.25
N ILE A 97 -28.49 38.37 -7.60
CA ILE A 97 -29.52 37.46 -8.08
C ILE A 97 -30.33 38.13 -9.21
N ARG A 98 -30.57 39.44 -9.14
CA ARG A 98 -31.22 40.18 -10.25
C ARG A 98 -30.37 40.13 -11.51
N ILE A 99 -29.05 40.30 -11.39
CA ILE A 99 -28.10 40.19 -12.51
C ILE A 99 -28.19 38.81 -13.17
N LEU A 100 -28.29 37.74 -12.38
CA LEU A 100 -28.45 36.38 -12.92
C LEU A 100 -29.77 36.20 -13.67
N LEU A 101 -30.84 36.87 -13.25
CA LEU A 101 -32.19 36.73 -13.80
C LEU A 101 -32.50 37.70 -14.95
N VAL A 102 -31.51 38.47 -15.45
CA VAL A 102 -31.67 39.41 -16.56
C VAL A 102 -32.22 38.73 -17.81
N ASP A 103 -31.74 37.53 -18.10
CA ASP A 103 -32.20 36.71 -19.22
C ASP A 103 -31.99 35.22 -18.95
N LYS A 104 -32.64 34.40 -19.77
CA LYS A 104 -32.63 32.95 -19.62
C LYS A 104 -31.24 32.35 -19.86
N ASP A 105 -30.48 32.87 -20.81
CA ASP A 105 -29.18 32.30 -21.17
C ASP A 105 -28.17 32.53 -20.04
N THR A 106 -28.20 33.71 -19.41
CA THR A 106 -27.32 34.05 -18.29
C THR A 106 -27.46 33.06 -17.11
N ILE A 107 -28.67 32.84 -16.60
CA ILE A 107 -28.85 31.91 -15.46
C ILE A 107 -28.59 30.46 -15.86
N LEU A 108 -29.00 30.03 -17.06
CA LEU A 108 -28.80 28.65 -17.49
C LEU A 108 -27.32 28.33 -17.69
N ASN A 109 -26.54 29.27 -18.24
CA ASN A 109 -25.08 29.12 -18.32
C ASN A 109 -24.44 28.99 -16.94
N ALA A 110 -24.93 29.73 -15.94
CA ALA A 110 -24.46 29.61 -14.56
C ALA A 110 -24.82 28.25 -13.95
N VAL A 111 -26.04 27.74 -14.17
CA VAL A 111 -26.48 26.42 -13.72
C VAL A 111 -25.65 25.32 -14.37
N THR A 112 -25.43 25.36 -15.69
CA THR A 112 -24.57 24.40 -16.41
C THR A 112 -23.14 24.45 -15.89
N SER A 113 -22.57 25.64 -15.68
CA SER A 113 -21.22 25.77 -15.12
C SER A 113 -21.12 25.19 -13.71
N SER A 114 -22.17 25.37 -12.88
CA SER A 114 -22.22 24.76 -11.54
C SER A 114 -22.24 23.24 -11.61
N HIS A 115 -23.03 22.68 -12.53
CA HIS A 115 -23.12 21.25 -12.76
C HIS A 115 -21.77 20.65 -13.19
N ASP A 116 -21.09 21.28 -14.15
CA ASP A 116 -19.77 20.85 -14.61
C ASP A 116 -18.74 20.85 -13.47
N VAL A 117 -18.78 21.87 -12.59
CA VAL A 117 -17.91 21.95 -11.40
C VAL A 117 -18.22 20.83 -10.40
N HIS A 118 -19.48 20.47 -10.21
CA HIS A 118 -19.86 19.37 -9.31
C HIS A 118 -19.40 18.02 -9.85
N LEU A 119 -19.62 17.74 -11.14
CA LEU A 119 -19.14 16.51 -11.79
C LEU A 119 -17.62 16.41 -11.71
N LEU A 120 -16.90 17.50 -12.01
CA LEU A 120 -15.45 17.54 -11.91
C LEU A 120 -14.96 17.19 -10.49
N LYS A 121 -15.64 17.68 -9.44
CA LYS A 121 -15.30 17.32 -8.06
C LYS A 121 -15.50 15.84 -7.77
N ILE A 122 -16.57 15.25 -8.29
CA ILE A 122 -16.86 13.82 -8.14
C ILE A 122 -15.77 13.00 -8.84
N ASP A 123 -15.47 13.32 -10.10
CA ASP A 123 -14.46 12.63 -10.91
C ASP A 123 -13.07 12.73 -10.30
N THR A 124 -12.66 13.95 -9.90
CA THR A 124 -11.37 14.18 -9.23
C THR A 124 -11.27 13.35 -7.94
N LYS A 125 -12.38 13.22 -7.20
CA LYS A 125 -12.38 12.44 -5.97
C LYS A 125 -12.32 10.94 -6.23
N GLU A 126 -12.96 10.46 -7.30
CA GLU A 126 -12.81 9.08 -7.77
C GLU A 126 -11.34 8.78 -8.03
N ASP A 127 -10.70 9.56 -8.89
CA ASP A 127 -9.31 9.36 -9.31
C ASP A 127 -8.34 9.40 -8.12
N ASP A 128 -8.53 10.32 -7.17
CA ASP A 128 -7.75 10.40 -5.92
C ASP A 128 -7.84 9.08 -5.13
N ILE A 129 -9.06 8.58 -4.91
CA ILE A 129 -9.27 7.34 -4.15
C ILE A 129 -8.66 6.15 -4.89
N LEU A 130 -8.96 6.00 -6.20
CA LEU A 130 -8.46 4.91 -7.04
C LEU A 130 -6.93 4.85 -7.05
N THR A 131 -6.29 6.01 -7.22
CA THR A 131 -4.83 6.11 -7.28
C THR A 131 -4.21 5.78 -5.94
N ARG A 132 -4.71 6.38 -4.85
CA ARG A 132 -4.11 6.22 -3.53
C ARG A 132 -4.20 4.81 -2.99
N ILE A 133 -5.33 4.13 -3.17
CA ILE A 133 -5.48 2.75 -2.65
C ILE A 133 -4.62 1.76 -3.44
N LYS A 134 -4.51 1.93 -4.76
CA LYS A 134 -3.64 1.10 -5.60
C LYS A 134 -2.17 1.32 -5.27
N LEU A 135 -1.76 2.57 -5.07
CA LEU A 135 -0.41 2.89 -4.65
C LEU A 135 -0.10 2.29 -3.28
N TRP A 136 -0.98 2.48 -2.31
CA TRP A 136 -0.83 1.90 -0.97
C TRP A 136 -0.70 0.38 -1.00
N LEU A 137 -1.56 -0.32 -1.76
CA LEU A 137 -1.48 -1.78 -1.89
C LEU A 137 -0.13 -2.20 -2.47
N LYS A 138 0.30 -1.54 -3.55
CA LYS A 138 1.60 -1.81 -4.17
C LYS A 138 2.75 -1.60 -3.18
N GLU A 139 2.80 -0.44 -2.52
CA GLU A 139 3.86 -0.11 -1.56
C GLU A 139 3.90 -1.08 -0.39
N MET A 140 2.75 -1.52 0.11
CA MET A 140 2.66 -2.51 1.17
C MET A 140 3.23 -3.86 0.74
N ILE A 141 2.85 -4.36 -0.44
CA ILE A 141 3.35 -5.63 -0.98
C ILE A 141 4.86 -5.55 -1.26
N ASP A 142 5.31 -4.47 -1.90
CA ASP A 142 6.73 -4.22 -2.16
C ASP A 142 7.53 -4.21 -0.84
N THR A 143 7.01 -3.56 0.20
CA THR A 143 7.65 -3.52 1.53
C THR A 143 7.76 -4.91 2.14
N ILE A 144 6.71 -5.73 2.09
CA ILE A 144 6.73 -7.10 2.64
C ILE A 144 7.80 -7.95 1.93
N HIS A 145 7.87 -7.92 0.60
CA HIS A 145 8.89 -8.66 -0.13
C HIS A 145 10.31 -8.18 0.18
N GLN A 146 10.52 -6.86 0.24
CA GLN A 146 11.87 -6.33 0.51
C GLN A 146 12.31 -6.58 1.96
N GLU A 147 11.43 -6.37 2.92
CA GLU A 147 11.78 -6.39 4.34
C GLU A 147 11.65 -7.78 4.96
N GLU A 148 10.50 -8.43 4.81
CA GLU A 148 10.16 -9.67 5.52
C GLU A 148 10.68 -10.94 4.85
N GLU A 149 10.88 -10.89 3.52
CA GLU A 149 11.43 -11.99 2.75
C GLU A 149 12.94 -11.77 2.50
N ILE A 150 13.31 -10.78 1.68
CA ILE A 150 14.69 -10.62 1.20
C ILE A 150 15.64 -10.17 2.30
N SER A 151 15.33 -9.06 2.98
CA SER A 151 16.21 -8.47 3.99
C SER A 151 16.35 -9.39 5.20
N ARG A 152 15.22 -9.97 5.66
CA ARG A 152 15.22 -10.94 6.76
C ARG A 152 16.06 -12.16 6.44
N ASN A 153 15.88 -12.79 5.27
CA ASN A 153 16.64 -13.99 4.91
C ASN A 153 18.14 -13.69 4.85
N ARG A 154 18.53 -12.60 4.19
CA ARG A 154 19.94 -12.19 4.11
C ARG A 154 20.55 -11.96 5.49
N LYS A 155 19.85 -11.26 6.39
CA LYS A 155 20.30 -11.04 7.76
C LYS A 155 20.49 -12.36 8.51
N ARG A 156 19.55 -13.29 8.38
CA ARG A 156 19.62 -14.59 9.06
C ARG A 156 20.76 -15.46 8.52
N VAL A 157 20.94 -15.50 7.20
CA VAL A 157 22.06 -16.22 6.58
C VAL A 157 23.41 -15.64 7.03
N ILE A 158 23.54 -14.31 7.10
CA ILE A 158 24.76 -13.66 7.62
C ILE A 158 25.01 -14.06 9.08
N GLU A 159 23.98 -14.02 9.92
CA GLU A 159 24.08 -14.40 11.33
C GLU A 159 24.48 -15.88 11.51
N ILE A 160 23.90 -16.79 10.72
CA ILE A 160 24.29 -18.21 10.73
C ILE A 160 25.77 -18.36 10.38
N ASN A 161 26.24 -17.69 9.33
CA ASN A 161 27.65 -17.78 8.94
C ASN A 161 28.57 -17.18 10.01
N HIS A 162 28.26 -16.00 10.55
CA HIS A 162 29.05 -15.40 11.64
C HIS A 162 29.14 -16.30 12.87
N LEU A 163 28.05 -16.97 13.25
CA LEU A 163 28.03 -17.91 14.37
C LEU A 163 28.95 -19.10 14.11
N ILE A 164 28.92 -19.63 12.89
CA ILE A 164 29.70 -20.81 12.50
C ILE A 164 31.18 -20.47 12.36
N ASP A 165 31.51 -19.30 11.82
CA ASP A 165 32.88 -18.79 11.76
C ASP A 165 33.45 -18.58 13.17
N TYR A 166 32.66 -17.99 14.08
CA TYR A 166 33.04 -17.86 15.50
C TYR A 166 33.38 -19.22 16.13
N PHE A 167 32.55 -20.24 15.95
CA PHE A 167 32.84 -21.56 16.52
C PHE A 167 34.06 -22.24 15.89
N ARG A 168 34.32 -22.02 14.59
CA ARG A 168 35.53 -22.52 13.93
C ARG A 168 36.78 -21.83 14.49
N GLU A 169 36.76 -20.51 14.62
CA GLU A 169 37.87 -19.72 15.18
C GLU A 169 38.19 -20.13 16.62
N GLU A 170 37.17 -20.33 17.47
CA GLU A 170 37.35 -20.80 18.85
C GLU A 170 37.95 -22.22 18.89
N LEU A 171 37.53 -23.11 18.00
CA LEU A 171 38.06 -24.47 17.92
C LEU A 171 39.53 -24.48 17.43
N ASP A 172 39.85 -23.67 16.41
CA ASP A 172 41.21 -23.50 15.90
C ASP A 172 42.14 -22.89 16.95
N GLY A 173 41.65 -21.95 17.76
CA GLY A 173 42.38 -21.36 18.88
C GLY A 173 42.76 -22.37 19.97
N LEU A 174 41.92 -23.41 20.18
CA LEU A 174 42.22 -24.50 21.12
C LEU A 174 43.31 -25.44 20.58
N ASP A 175 43.38 -25.66 19.26
CA ASP A 175 44.39 -26.49 18.60
C ASP A 175 45.81 -25.88 18.68
N ILE A 176 45.92 -24.54 18.72
CA ILE A 176 47.20 -23.80 18.77
C ILE A 176 47.79 -23.72 20.19
N SER A 177 47.01 -23.95 21.24
CA SER A 177 47.43 -23.74 22.64
C SER A 177 48.39 -24.81 23.23
N GLU A 178 48.81 -25.81 22.46
CA GLU A 178 49.69 -26.92 22.91
C GLU A 178 51.12 -26.94 22.30
N ALA A 179 51.70 -25.80 21.94
CA ALA A 179 53.15 -25.72 21.65
C ALA A 179 53.89 -24.73 22.54
N PRO A 180 54.23 -25.07 23.80
CA PRO A 180 55.43 -24.52 24.41
C PRO A 180 56.63 -25.22 23.78
N GLU A 181 57.41 -24.48 22.99
CA GLU A 181 58.77 -24.87 22.62
C GLU A 181 59.54 -25.18 23.91
N GLY A 182 59.75 -26.48 24.15
CA GLY A 182 60.69 -26.95 25.15
C GLY A 182 62.09 -26.56 24.73
N ASN A 183 62.61 -25.47 25.28
CA ASN A 183 64.04 -25.22 25.44
C ASN A 183 64.67 -26.43 26.14
N ILE A 184 65.51 -27.21 25.44
CA ILE A 184 66.89 -27.57 25.83
C ILE A 184 67.72 -27.79 24.55
#